data_AF-A0A3M7TAJ1-F1
#
_entry.id   AF-A0A3M7TAJ1-F1
#
_cell.length_a   1.000
_cell.length_b   1.000
_cell.length_c   1.000
_cell.angle_alpha   90.00
_cell.angle_beta   90.00
_cell.angle_gamma   90.00
#
_symmetry.space_group_name_H-M   'P 1'
#
loop_
_entity.id
_entity.type
_entity.pdbx_description
1 polymer ?
#
loop_
_entity_poly.entity_id
_entity_poly.type
_entity_poly.pdbx_seq_one_letter_code
_entity_poly.pdbx_strand_id
1 'polypeptide(L)'
;MGLMHLHTNSLRGYDMSINDATNVASAAALASASSIKKVTNTLSNNILIKKLNQLRRKTYKCYHAKSYDQLPNDEICDLNQELISYNSGPDEGIANVKLVPQRKPSSYVTPAENQENPVAQDEKKMLHECWDSFHKMGITKFNSYHHKSYGIACSLYENNLTNNTTVGDPIADVYAIMTRKNSSVLILADGVNWGPRSRLAARCAVRASMNHLNKFLYSKKNLTTHDIFKIMCRSFDSAQDFILQRKAAVTTLCCCVVVKLKDPSQNSLWAVCTLSIGDSTAYVFNGHRGIFDLSLGARNLNNDRDMRNVGGALGGVYGNKPDVSNLTYSLMYIKENDIVFLMSDGVSDNLDPIVSQTARKQGNRNSMMDNVEKNLADLPEMSPYERYACGLAHMNEILLRNKTPNENLSAQETCAILIDHVVKLTAEKRDLLEKGLLEASQIEDSEKKAKFQADLRQKSLKLRGKLDHASIVAYEVSLL
;
A
#
# COMPACT_ATOMS: atom_id res chain seq x y z
N MET A 1 -45.59 2.19 -45.72
CA MET A 1 -46.97 2.67 -45.50
C MET A 1 -47.37 2.21 -44.11
N GLY A 2 -47.78 2.98 -43.14
CA GLY A 2 -48.10 4.40 -42.93
C GLY A 2 -48.65 4.42 -41.49
N LEU A 3 -48.08 5.19 -40.57
CA LEU A 3 -48.49 6.55 -40.20
C LEU A 3 -49.82 6.62 -39.42
N MET A 4 -49.75 7.37 -38.31
CA MET A 4 -50.82 8.08 -37.58
C MET A 4 -51.65 7.28 -36.55
N HIS A 5 -52.05 7.81 -35.40
CA HIS A 5 -51.74 9.01 -34.61
C HIS A 5 -52.57 8.89 -33.31
N LEU A 6 -52.14 9.59 -32.25
CA LEU A 6 -52.90 10.43 -31.30
C LEU A 6 -52.29 10.29 -29.89
N HIS A 7 -51.53 11.28 -29.40
CA HIS A 7 -51.95 12.50 -28.67
C HIS A 7 -52.46 12.19 -27.24
N THR A 8 -52.10 12.89 -26.15
CA THR A 8 -51.50 14.22 -25.90
C THR A 8 -51.21 14.36 -24.38
N ASN A 9 -50.37 15.36 -24.05
CA ASN A 9 -50.23 16.13 -22.80
C ASN A 9 -48.94 15.85 -22.01
N SER A 10 -48.14 16.82 -21.58
CA SER A 10 -48.06 18.27 -21.82
C SER A 10 -46.77 18.70 -21.10
N LEU A 11 -45.71 18.99 -21.86
CA LEU A 11 -44.51 19.67 -21.36
C LEU A 11 -44.71 21.19 -21.50
N ARG A 12 -44.92 21.86 -20.36
CA ARG A 12 -44.56 23.28 -20.13
C ARG A 12 -43.52 23.21 -19.02
N GLY A 13 -42.30 23.71 -19.17
CA GLY A 13 -41.94 25.02 -19.70
C GLY A 13 -41.54 25.87 -18.49
N TYR A 14 -40.25 25.82 -18.13
CA TYR A 14 -39.62 26.85 -17.31
C TYR A 14 -38.25 27.14 -17.91
N ASP A 15 -38.25 28.19 -18.73
CA ASP A 15 -37.10 29.04 -18.99
C ASP A 15 -36.52 29.51 -17.65
N MET A 16 -35.20 29.34 -17.47
CA MET A 16 -34.45 30.21 -16.58
C MET A 16 -33.49 31.03 -17.42
N SER A 17 -33.88 32.29 -17.54
CA SER A 17 -33.14 33.38 -18.15
C SER A 17 -31.78 33.60 -17.50
N ILE A 18 -30.81 33.84 -18.38
CA ILE A 18 -29.55 34.54 -18.17
C ILE A 18 -29.82 35.81 -17.34
N ASN A 19 -29.54 35.80 -16.03
CA ASN A 19 -29.26 36.99 -15.20
C ASN A 19 -28.86 36.73 -13.72
N ASP A 20 -28.23 35.60 -13.40
CA ASP A 20 -27.66 35.37 -12.04
C ASP A 20 -26.15 35.03 -12.05
N ALA A 21 -25.46 35.36 -13.14
CA ALA A 21 -24.01 35.15 -13.29
C ALA A 21 -23.12 36.20 -12.57
N THR A 22 -23.68 37.07 -11.71
CA THR A 22 -22.92 38.19 -11.11
C THR A 22 -22.90 38.25 -9.58
N ASN A 23 -23.50 37.30 -8.86
CA ASN A 23 -23.44 37.29 -7.39
C ASN A 23 -22.79 36.06 -6.72
N VAL A 24 -22.23 35.13 -7.50
CA VAL A 24 -21.41 34.02 -6.97
C VAL A 24 -19.91 34.28 -7.16
N ALA A 25 -19.53 35.29 -7.95
CA ALA A 25 -18.15 35.63 -8.26
C ALA A 25 -17.47 36.59 -7.26
N SER A 26 -18.19 37.17 -6.28
CA SER A 26 -17.61 38.15 -5.33
C SER A 26 -17.45 37.66 -3.88
N ALA A 27 -17.98 36.48 -3.53
CA ALA A 27 -17.76 35.86 -2.21
C ALA A 27 -16.54 34.92 -2.18
N ALA A 28 -16.05 34.49 -3.35
CA ALA A 28 -14.92 33.57 -3.49
C ALA A 28 -13.54 34.26 -3.59
N ALA A 29 -13.49 35.60 -3.62
CA ALA A 29 -12.26 36.34 -3.96
C ALA A 29 -11.69 37.24 -2.83
N LEU A 30 -12.31 37.31 -1.65
CA LEU A 30 -11.87 38.23 -0.57
C LEU A 30 -11.69 37.62 0.83
N ALA A 31 -11.75 36.29 0.97
CA ALA A 31 -11.23 35.59 2.16
C ALA A 31 -9.73 35.30 1.97
N SER A 32 -8.97 36.36 1.72
CA SER A 32 -7.53 36.35 1.51
C SER A 32 -6.79 35.89 2.77
N ALA A 33 -6.12 34.74 2.68
CA ALA A 33 -4.76 34.36 3.13
C ALA A 33 -4.17 34.80 4.50
N SER A 34 -4.77 35.72 5.27
CA SER A 34 -4.25 36.24 6.53
C SER A 34 -4.96 35.67 7.77
N SER A 35 -6.23 35.30 7.67
CA SER A 35 -7.00 34.74 8.79
C SER A 35 -6.78 33.25 9.03
N ILE A 36 -6.23 32.51 8.06
CA ILE A 36 -5.91 31.07 8.20
C ILE A 36 -4.57 30.85 8.94
N LYS A 37 -3.66 31.84 8.94
CA LYS A 37 -2.29 31.69 9.47
C LYS A 37 -2.13 31.82 11.00
N LYS A 38 -3.11 32.37 11.72
CA LYS A 38 -2.98 32.60 13.18
C LYS A 38 -3.76 31.64 14.08
N VAL A 39 -4.74 30.91 13.55
CA VAL A 39 -5.58 30.00 14.34
C VAL A 39 -5.02 28.56 14.42
N THR A 40 -4.03 28.22 13.58
CA THR A 40 -3.55 26.84 13.40
C THR A 40 -2.34 26.45 14.26
N ASN A 41 -1.64 27.38 14.93
CA ASN A 41 -0.32 27.09 15.50
C ASN A 41 -0.26 26.78 17.01
N THR A 42 -1.38 26.64 17.73
CA THR A 42 -1.31 26.22 19.15
C THR A 42 -2.53 25.42 19.62
N LEU A 43 -3.68 25.54 18.95
CA LEU A 43 -4.88 24.74 19.25
C LEU A 43 -4.86 23.33 18.60
N SER A 44 -4.04 23.12 17.57
CA SER A 44 -4.12 21.95 16.70
C SER A 44 -3.50 20.69 17.29
N ASN A 45 -2.34 20.79 17.95
CA ASN A 45 -1.67 19.61 18.49
C ASN A 45 -2.43 19.01 19.68
N ASN A 46 -2.94 19.82 20.61
CA ASN A 46 -3.69 19.32 21.76
C ASN A 46 -5.07 18.76 21.39
N ILE A 47 -5.75 19.34 20.40
CA ILE A 47 -7.03 18.81 19.90
C ILE A 47 -6.79 17.53 19.10
N LEU A 48 -5.75 17.47 18.26
CA LEU A 48 -5.39 16.28 17.50
C LEU A 48 -4.92 15.14 18.41
N ILE A 49 -4.08 15.43 19.40
CA ILE A 49 -3.64 14.49 20.44
C ILE A 49 -4.82 14.05 21.31
N LYS A 50 -5.73 14.95 21.69
CA LYS A 50 -6.96 14.58 22.42
C LYS A 50 -7.89 13.72 21.56
N LYS A 51 -8.06 14.01 20.27
CA LYS A 51 -8.82 13.17 19.32
C LYS A 51 -8.16 11.80 19.18
N LEU A 52 -6.85 11.72 18.93
CA LEU A 52 -6.07 10.48 18.89
C LEU A 52 -6.20 9.68 20.19
N ASN A 53 -6.13 10.34 21.35
CA ASN A 53 -6.26 9.68 22.65
C ASN A 53 -7.71 9.29 23.00
N GLN A 54 -8.73 9.98 22.45
CA GLN A 54 -10.13 9.56 22.53
C GLN A 54 -10.39 8.32 21.66
N LEU A 55 -9.82 8.26 20.46
CA LEU A 55 -9.90 7.10 19.55
C LEU A 55 -9.23 5.84 20.14
N ARG A 56 -8.15 6.03 20.91
CA ARG A 56 -7.41 4.94 21.60
C ARG A 56 -8.14 4.32 22.80
N ARG A 57 -9.25 4.89 23.29
CA ARG A 57 -9.73 4.62 24.66
C ARG A 57 -10.66 3.43 24.88
N LYS A 58 -10.87 2.52 23.91
CA LYS A 58 -11.36 1.13 24.19
C LYS A 58 -11.27 0.21 22.97
N THR A 59 -10.63 -0.96 23.16
CA THR A 59 -10.74 -2.25 22.43
C THR A 59 -9.83 -2.62 21.24
N TYR A 60 -8.92 -1.77 20.74
CA TYR A 60 -8.02 -2.17 19.64
C TYR A 60 -6.57 -1.84 19.96
N LYS A 61 -5.81 -2.87 20.32
CA LYS A 61 -4.36 -2.82 20.53
C LYS A 61 -3.72 -3.59 19.37
N CYS A 62 -2.78 -2.95 18.67
CA CYS A 62 -1.87 -3.67 17.79
C CYS A 62 -0.64 -4.08 18.62
N TYR A 63 -0.32 -5.36 18.56
CA TYR A 63 0.88 -5.93 19.17
C TYR A 63 1.94 -6.01 18.08
N HIS A 64 3.16 -5.56 18.36
CA HIS A 64 4.28 -5.66 17.43
C HIS A 64 5.45 -6.34 18.13
N ALA A 65 6.21 -7.16 17.41
CA ALA A 65 7.35 -7.89 17.95
C ALA A 65 8.40 -8.19 16.87
N LYS A 66 9.61 -8.52 17.32
CA LYS A 66 10.69 -9.03 16.45
C LYS A 66 10.64 -10.55 16.27
N SER A 67 9.83 -11.23 17.07
CA SER A 67 9.53 -12.65 16.91
C SER A 67 8.08 -12.92 17.29
N TYR A 68 7.45 -13.87 16.60
CA TYR A 68 6.00 -14.12 16.77
C TYR A 68 5.65 -14.75 18.11
N ASP A 69 6.59 -15.42 18.79
CA ASP A 69 6.40 -16.01 20.13
C ASP A 69 6.10 -14.96 21.21
N GLN A 70 6.43 -13.70 20.95
CA GLN A 70 6.15 -12.57 21.83
C GLN A 70 4.74 -11.98 21.62
N LEU A 71 4.00 -12.46 20.63
CA LEU A 71 2.63 -12.05 20.32
C LEU A 71 1.61 -12.99 20.98
N PRO A 72 0.37 -12.53 21.23
CA PRO A 72 -0.70 -13.42 21.65
C PRO A 72 -0.88 -14.62 20.71
N ASN A 73 -1.23 -15.77 21.29
CA ASN A 73 -1.48 -17.01 20.57
C ASN A 73 -2.94 -17.44 20.73
N ASP A 74 -3.72 -17.30 19.68
CA ASP A 74 -5.17 -17.56 19.71
C ASP A 74 -5.54 -18.68 18.72
N GLU A 75 -6.49 -19.53 19.10
CA GLU A 75 -7.07 -20.52 18.20
C GLU A 75 -7.91 -19.84 17.10
N ILE A 76 -7.79 -20.31 15.86
CA ILE A 76 -8.58 -19.81 14.74
C ILE A 76 -9.67 -20.80 14.35
N CYS A 77 -10.73 -20.31 13.70
CA CYS A 77 -11.68 -21.20 13.04
C CYS A 77 -11.00 -21.96 11.90
N ASP A 78 -11.41 -23.22 11.66
CA ASP A 78 -10.93 -23.98 10.50
C ASP A 78 -11.11 -23.16 9.20
N LEU A 79 -10.03 -23.07 8.42
CA LEU A 79 -10.01 -22.25 7.22
C LEU A 79 -10.85 -22.88 6.12
N ASN A 80 -11.82 -22.12 5.61
CA ASN A 80 -12.64 -22.53 4.49
C ASN A 80 -11.78 -22.65 3.21
N GLN A 81 -12.06 -23.62 2.36
CA GLN A 81 -11.34 -23.89 1.11
C GLN A 81 -11.89 -23.10 -0.10
N GLU A 82 -13.17 -22.72 -0.05
CA GLU A 82 -13.91 -22.05 -1.11
C GLU A 82 -13.33 -20.66 -1.38
N LEU A 83 -12.84 -20.47 -2.61
CA LEU A 83 -12.34 -19.19 -3.10
C LEU A 83 -13.48 -18.31 -3.58
N ILE A 84 -13.55 -17.10 -3.04
CA ILE A 84 -14.53 -16.08 -3.41
C ILE A 84 -13.92 -15.10 -4.42
N SER A 85 -12.66 -14.70 -4.20
CA SER A 85 -11.94 -13.80 -5.08
C SER A 85 -10.44 -14.07 -5.03
N TYR A 86 -9.77 -13.75 -6.14
CA TYR A 86 -8.34 -13.84 -6.28
C TYR A 86 -7.91 -12.90 -7.40
N ASN A 87 -7.21 -11.82 -7.04
CA ASN A 87 -6.73 -10.84 -8.00
C ASN A 87 -5.31 -10.39 -7.68
N SER A 88 -4.58 -10.03 -8.73
CA SER A 88 -3.20 -9.58 -8.66
C SER A 88 -2.96 -8.58 -9.77
N GLY A 89 -2.13 -7.59 -9.51
CA GLY A 89 -1.81 -6.54 -10.48
C GLY A 89 -0.53 -5.80 -10.09
N PRO A 90 -0.05 -4.89 -10.93
CA PRO A 90 -0.66 -4.47 -12.21
C PRO A 90 -0.50 -5.50 -13.33
N ASP A 91 -1.25 -5.32 -14.42
CA ASP A 91 -1.30 -6.18 -15.61
C ASP A 91 -1.56 -7.66 -15.27
N GLU A 92 -0.70 -8.56 -15.75
CA GLU A 92 -0.72 -9.99 -15.46
C GLU A 92 -0.33 -10.32 -14.00
N GLY A 93 0.06 -9.33 -13.19
CA GLY A 93 0.43 -9.50 -11.79
C GLY A 93 1.45 -10.63 -11.59
N ILE A 94 1.15 -11.52 -10.65
CA ILE A 94 1.98 -12.71 -10.36
C ILE A 94 1.82 -13.85 -11.36
N ALA A 95 0.85 -13.83 -12.28
CA ALA A 95 0.67 -14.88 -13.29
C ALA A 95 1.82 -14.90 -14.32
N ASN A 96 2.45 -13.74 -14.53
CA ASN A 96 3.59 -13.56 -15.43
C ASN A 96 4.85 -14.32 -14.97
N VAL A 97 4.93 -14.68 -13.69
CA VAL A 97 6.05 -15.44 -13.16
C VAL A 97 5.60 -16.86 -12.84
N LYS A 98 6.09 -17.81 -13.65
CA LYS A 98 5.98 -19.23 -13.33
C LYS A 98 7.07 -19.53 -12.32
N LEU A 99 6.70 -20.20 -11.22
CA LEU A 99 7.68 -20.78 -10.32
C LEU A 99 8.65 -21.67 -11.19
N VAL A 100 9.85 -22.05 -10.73
CA VAL A 100 10.53 -23.25 -11.30
C VAL A 100 10.82 -24.33 -10.23
N PRO A 101 10.63 -25.64 -10.50
CA PRO A 101 10.99 -26.71 -9.56
C PRO A 101 12.46 -26.60 -9.12
N GLN A 102 12.71 -26.61 -7.81
CA GLN A 102 14.06 -26.61 -7.26
C GLN A 102 14.68 -27.99 -7.47
N ARG A 103 15.79 -28.07 -8.23
CA ARG A 103 16.53 -29.33 -8.44
C ARG A 103 17.41 -29.73 -7.25
N LYS A 104 17.72 -28.80 -6.33
CA LYS A 104 18.43 -29.04 -5.06
C LYS A 104 18.01 -27.98 -4.03
N PRO A 105 17.87 -28.31 -2.74
CA PRO A 105 17.57 -27.32 -1.70
C PRO A 105 18.70 -26.29 -1.58
N SER A 106 18.32 -25.02 -1.53
CA SER A 106 19.15 -23.88 -1.15
C SER A 106 19.72 -24.11 0.26
N SER A 107 21.04 -23.98 0.43
CA SER A 107 21.78 -24.35 1.65
C SER A 107 21.63 -23.35 2.81
N TYR A 108 20.60 -22.51 2.82
CA TYR A 108 20.34 -21.53 3.87
C TYR A 108 19.41 -22.11 4.94
N VAL A 109 19.83 -23.21 5.56
CA VAL A 109 19.33 -23.58 6.88
C VAL A 109 20.21 -22.86 7.88
N THR A 110 19.62 -21.99 8.70
CA THR A 110 20.30 -21.41 9.86
C THR A 110 20.86 -22.53 10.74
N PRO A 111 22.08 -22.41 11.31
CA PRO A 111 22.70 -23.51 12.08
C PRO A 111 22.02 -23.89 13.41
N ALA A 112 20.78 -23.48 13.66
CA ALA A 112 20.12 -23.62 14.97
C ALA A 112 19.15 -24.81 15.10
N GLU A 113 18.87 -25.58 14.04
CA GLU A 113 17.97 -26.74 14.15
C GLU A 113 18.53 -27.97 13.41
N ASN A 114 19.63 -28.53 13.93
CA ASN A 114 20.09 -29.89 13.59
C ASN A 114 19.31 -30.98 14.35
N GLN A 115 18.04 -30.75 14.62
CA GLN A 115 17.08 -31.81 14.94
C GLN A 115 16.07 -31.82 13.80
N GLU A 116 16.21 -32.77 12.88
CA GLU A 116 15.26 -32.96 11.79
C GLU A 116 13.87 -33.27 12.36
N ASN A 117 13.05 -32.23 12.47
CA ASN A 117 11.70 -32.31 12.99
C ASN A 117 10.79 -32.96 11.92
N PRO A 118 9.97 -33.98 12.24
CA PRO A 118 9.07 -34.63 11.28
C PRO A 118 8.21 -33.65 10.47
N VAL A 119 7.83 -32.52 11.08
CA VAL A 119 7.09 -31.42 10.44
C VAL A 119 7.84 -30.85 9.22
N ALA A 120 9.17 -30.76 9.27
CA ALA A 120 9.98 -30.27 8.16
C ALA A 120 10.08 -31.29 7.00
N GLN A 121 9.97 -32.59 7.30
CA GLN A 121 9.96 -33.64 6.28
C GLN A 121 8.64 -33.65 5.50
N ASP A 122 7.50 -33.52 6.18
CA ASP A 122 6.19 -33.43 5.52
C ASP A 122 6.08 -32.19 4.62
N GLU A 123 6.61 -31.05 5.06
CA GLU A 123 6.59 -29.83 4.27
C GLU A 123 7.50 -29.92 3.03
N LYS A 124 8.68 -30.54 3.16
CA LYS A 124 9.56 -30.85 2.02
C LYS A 124 8.88 -31.80 1.02
N LYS A 125 8.18 -32.83 1.51
CA LYS A 125 7.43 -33.76 0.68
C LYS A 125 6.30 -33.06 -0.07
N MET A 126 5.51 -32.23 0.62
CA MET A 126 4.45 -31.44 -0.02
C MET A 126 5.04 -30.53 -1.10
N LEU A 127 6.15 -29.82 -0.84
CA LEU A 127 6.88 -28.99 -1.81
C LEU A 127 7.23 -29.73 -3.10
N HIS A 128 7.56 -31.03 -2.99
CA HIS A 128 7.89 -31.88 -4.13
C HIS A 128 6.66 -32.41 -4.90
N GLU A 129 5.56 -32.74 -4.22
CA GLU A 129 4.36 -33.38 -4.84
C GLU A 129 3.39 -32.40 -5.53
N CYS A 130 3.38 -31.13 -5.11
CA CYS A 130 2.44 -30.13 -5.62
C CYS A 130 3.10 -28.77 -5.68
N TRP A 131 3.92 -28.58 -6.69
CA TRP A 131 4.84 -27.47 -6.67
C TRP A 131 4.17 -26.11 -7.01
N ASP A 132 3.07 -26.10 -7.78
CA ASP A 132 2.22 -24.92 -8.00
C ASP A 132 0.75 -25.18 -7.57
N SER A 133 0.36 -24.65 -6.42
CA SER A 133 -0.99 -24.80 -5.84
C SER A 133 -2.09 -24.19 -6.71
N PHE A 134 -1.79 -23.12 -7.44
CA PHE A 134 -2.77 -22.42 -8.27
C PHE A 134 -3.24 -23.26 -9.45
N HIS A 135 -2.34 -24.06 -10.02
CA HIS A 135 -2.69 -24.99 -11.08
C HIS A 135 -3.71 -26.04 -10.60
N LYS A 136 -3.54 -26.57 -9.39
CA LYS A 136 -4.53 -27.49 -8.78
C LYS A 136 -5.87 -26.82 -8.49
N MET A 137 -5.87 -25.53 -8.19
CA MET A 137 -7.07 -24.73 -8.01
C MET A 137 -7.71 -24.30 -9.35
N GLY A 138 -7.12 -24.65 -10.50
CA GLY A 138 -7.60 -24.23 -11.82
C GLY A 138 -7.33 -22.74 -12.14
N ILE A 139 -6.50 -22.07 -11.35
CA ILE A 139 -6.22 -20.63 -11.48
C ILE A 139 -5.08 -20.44 -12.48
N THR A 140 -5.40 -19.83 -13.63
CA THR A 140 -4.42 -19.44 -14.66
C THR A 140 -4.27 -17.93 -14.81
N LYS A 141 -5.27 -17.17 -14.35
CA LYS A 141 -5.29 -15.71 -14.31
C LYS A 141 -5.75 -15.25 -12.92
N PHE A 142 -5.24 -14.11 -12.48
CA PHE A 142 -5.58 -13.49 -11.19
C PHE A 142 -6.46 -12.26 -11.40
N ASN A 143 -7.69 -12.49 -11.86
CA ASN A 143 -8.63 -11.44 -12.26
C ASN A 143 -10.06 -11.70 -11.76
N SER A 144 -10.21 -12.46 -10.66
CA SER A 144 -11.50 -12.67 -9.99
C SER A 144 -11.69 -11.62 -8.91
N TYR A 145 -12.33 -10.51 -9.25
CA TYR A 145 -12.51 -9.35 -8.37
C TYR A 145 -13.76 -9.45 -7.50
N HIS A 146 -13.72 -8.83 -6.31
CA HIS A 146 -14.87 -8.63 -5.45
C HIS A 146 -14.78 -7.24 -4.79
N HIS A 147 -15.88 -6.51 -4.63
CA HIS A 147 -15.82 -5.14 -4.06
C HIS A 147 -15.22 -5.11 -2.63
N LYS A 148 -15.36 -6.20 -1.87
CA LYS A 148 -14.74 -6.39 -0.54
C LYS A 148 -13.30 -6.93 -0.57
N SER A 149 -12.75 -7.27 -1.73
CA SER A 149 -11.42 -7.84 -1.91
C SER A 149 -10.83 -7.32 -3.22
N TYR A 150 -10.07 -6.24 -3.12
CA TYR A 150 -9.70 -5.44 -4.28
C TYR A 150 -8.28 -4.92 -4.16
N GLY A 151 -7.63 -4.72 -5.30
CA GLY A 151 -6.35 -4.02 -5.34
C GLY A 151 -6.15 -3.35 -6.69
N ILE A 152 -5.30 -2.35 -6.70
CA ILE A 152 -4.99 -1.53 -7.87
C ILE A 152 -3.54 -1.03 -7.74
N ALA A 153 -2.88 -0.90 -8.88
CA ALA A 153 -1.55 -0.33 -8.99
C ALA A 153 -1.48 0.56 -10.23
N CYS A 154 -0.77 1.68 -10.13
CA CYS A 154 -0.52 2.61 -11.22
C CYS A 154 0.87 3.25 -11.11
N SER A 155 1.31 3.89 -12.19
CA SER A 155 2.49 4.76 -12.16
C SER A 155 2.06 6.19 -11.85
N LEU A 156 2.74 6.85 -10.91
CA LEU A 156 2.62 8.29 -10.69
C LEU A 156 3.65 9.08 -11.50
N TYR A 157 4.55 8.41 -12.22
CA TYR A 157 5.53 9.07 -13.09
C TYR A 157 4.88 9.72 -14.31
N GLU A 158 5.60 10.66 -14.89
CA GLU A 158 5.25 11.34 -16.11
C GLU A 158 5.29 10.43 -17.35
N ASN A 159 4.44 10.74 -18.33
CA ASN A 159 4.51 10.15 -19.65
C ASN A 159 5.42 10.95 -20.58
N ASN A 160 6.28 10.26 -21.31
CA ASN A 160 6.98 10.87 -22.42
C ASN A 160 6.03 10.97 -23.62
N LEU A 161 5.55 12.19 -23.88
CA LEU A 161 4.59 12.48 -24.93
C LEU A 161 5.12 12.26 -26.36
N THR A 162 6.43 12.12 -26.53
CA THR A 162 7.05 11.92 -27.87
C THR A 162 6.98 10.47 -28.35
N ASN A 163 7.06 9.52 -27.43
CA ASN A 163 7.11 8.09 -27.72
C ASN A 163 6.05 7.27 -26.96
N ASN A 164 5.19 7.95 -26.20
CA ASN A 164 4.11 7.37 -25.40
C ASN A 164 4.58 6.30 -24.39
N THR A 165 5.77 6.47 -23.82
CA THR A 165 6.29 5.59 -22.75
C THR A 165 6.26 6.29 -21.40
N THR A 166 5.92 5.58 -20.33
CA THR A 166 5.95 6.15 -18.97
C THR A 166 7.36 6.04 -18.39
N VAL A 167 7.84 7.10 -17.73
CA VAL A 167 9.08 7.00 -16.93
C VAL A 167 8.84 6.02 -15.78
N GLY A 168 9.86 5.27 -15.36
CA GLY A 168 9.68 4.24 -14.33
C GLY A 168 9.29 2.87 -14.89
N ASP A 169 8.89 2.77 -16.16
CA ASP A 169 8.39 1.51 -16.71
C ASP A 169 9.42 0.37 -16.73
N PRO A 170 8.97 -0.87 -16.55
CA PRO A 170 7.61 -1.25 -16.14
C PRO A 170 7.38 -1.05 -14.63
N ILE A 171 6.10 -0.95 -14.21
CA ILE A 171 5.72 -0.87 -12.80
C ILE A 171 6.41 -1.99 -12.00
N ALA A 172 7.21 -1.58 -11.00
CA ALA A 172 8.04 -2.45 -10.18
C ALA A 172 7.26 -3.06 -9.01
N ASP A 173 6.15 -2.46 -8.61
CA ASP A 173 5.24 -2.98 -7.61
C ASP A 173 4.46 -4.20 -8.11
N VAL A 174 4.00 -5.01 -7.17
CA VAL A 174 2.93 -5.98 -7.38
C VAL A 174 2.15 -6.20 -6.09
N TYR A 175 0.85 -6.44 -6.24
CA TYR A 175 0.02 -6.96 -5.16
C TYR A 175 -0.64 -8.27 -5.57
N ALA A 176 -1.05 -9.06 -4.58
CA ALA A 176 -1.97 -10.17 -4.76
C ALA A 176 -2.87 -10.30 -3.53
N ILE A 177 -4.13 -10.64 -3.77
CA ILE A 177 -5.10 -10.97 -2.72
C ILE A 177 -5.83 -12.25 -3.11
N MET A 178 -6.03 -13.14 -2.13
CA MET A 178 -6.87 -14.33 -2.27
C MET A 178 -7.77 -14.43 -1.07
N THR A 179 -9.08 -14.38 -1.31
CA THR A 179 -10.10 -14.34 -0.27
C THR A 179 -10.99 -15.56 -0.34
N ARG A 180 -11.28 -16.10 0.83
CA ARG A 180 -12.19 -17.21 1.09
C ARG A 180 -13.24 -16.77 2.10
N LYS A 181 -14.26 -17.60 2.29
CA LYS A 181 -15.40 -17.30 3.16
C LYS A 181 -15.06 -16.75 4.54
N ASN A 182 -14.00 -17.24 5.19
CA ASN A 182 -13.60 -16.83 6.55
C ASN A 182 -12.12 -16.43 6.67
N SER A 183 -11.46 -16.13 5.56
CA SER A 183 -10.06 -15.69 5.58
C SER A 183 -9.66 -14.92 4.32
N SER A 184 -8.64 -14.09 4.43
CA SER A 184 -8.04 -13.39 3.29
C SER A 184 -6.53 -13.30 3.45
N VAL A 185 -5.81 -13.56 2.35
CA VAL A 185 -4.35 -13.35 2.28
C VAL A 185 -4.11 -12.16 1.36
N LEU A 186 -3.47 -11.11 1.87
CA LEU A 186 -3.08 -9.91 1.14
C LEU A 186 -1.56 -9.84 1.14
N ILE A 187 -0.95 -9.61 -0.02
CA ILE A 187 0.50 -9.47 -0.15
C ILE A 187 0.78 -8.32 -1.10
N LEU A 188 1.73 -7.47 -0.74
CA LEU A 188 2.24 -6.38 -1.55
C LEU A 188 3.77 -6.38 -1.49
N ALA A 189 4.41 -6.17 -2.64
CA ALA A 189 5.84 -5.99 -2.75
C ALA A 189 6.14 -4.81 -3.67
N ASP A 190 7.12 -4.02 -3.26
CA ASP A 190 7.70 -2.90 -3.99
C ASP A 190 9.13 -3.29 -4.41
N GLY A 191 9.38 -3.30 -5.72
CA GLY A 191 10.69 -3.63 -6.25
C GLY A 191 11.62 -2.43 -6.12
N VAL A 192 12.67 -2.52 -5.29
CA VAL A 192 13.56 -1.38 -5.00
C VAL A 192 14.13 -0.78 -6.29
N ASN A 193 14.04 0.54 -6.40
CA ASN A 193 14.22 1.31 -7.64
C ASN A 193 13.07 1.04 -8.63
N TRP A 194 13.39 0.79 -9.90
CA TRP A 194 12.40 0.53 -10.93
C TRP A 194 13.03 -0.27 -12.07
N GLY A 195 12.19 -0.66 -13.03
CA GLY A 195 12.61 -1.39 -14.21
C GLY A 195 12.43 -2.92 -14.09
N PRO A 196 12.82 -3.67 -15.14
CA PRO A 196 12.43 -5.08 -15.29
C PRO A 196 12.92 -6.01 -14.18
N ARG A 197 14.11 -5.75 -13.60
CA ARG A 197 14.68 -6.60 -12.55
C ARG A 197 14.02 -6.39 -11.20
N SER A 198 13.64 -5.15 -10.88
CA SER A 198 12.90 -4.80 -9.66
C SER A 198 11.47 -5.34 -9.73
N ARG A 199 10.78 -5.15 -10.87
CA ARG A 199 9.50 -5.80 -11.17
C ARG A 199 9.56 -7.32 -11.03
N LEU A 200 10.62 -7.95 -11.54
CA LEU A 200 10.78 -9.40 -11.42
C LEU A 200 10.95 -9.82 -9.95
N ALA A 201 11.72 -9.07 -9.15
CA ALA A 201 11.92 -9.37 -7.74
C ALA A 201 10.60 -9.36 -6.96
N ALA A 202 9.83 -8.27 -7.08
CA ALA A 202 8.54 -8.12 -6.43
C ALA A 202 7.56 -9.24 -6.82
N ARG A 203 7.45 -9.53 -8.13
CA ARG A 203 6.61 -10.63 -8.64
C ARG A 203 7.05 -12.00 -8.14
N CYS A 204 8.36 -12.26 -8.06
CA CYS A 204 8.86 -13.51 -7.47
C CYS A 204 8.46 -13.62 -6.00
N ALA A 205 8.65 -12.55 -5.22
CA ALA A 205 8.32 -12.53 -3.81
C ALA A 205 6.84 -12.87 -3.58
N VAL A 206 5.94 -12.09 -4.18
CA VAL A 206 4.48 -12.28 -4.01
C VAL A 206 4.05 -13.65 -4.54
N ARG A 207 4.56 -14.09 -5.69
CA ARG A 207 4.20 -15.39 -6.29
C ARG A 207 4.55 -16.57 -5.39
N ALA A 208 5.78 -16.58 -4.86
CA ALA A 208 6.25 -17.68 -4.03
C ALA A 208 5.58 -17.67 -2.66
N SER A 209 5.44 -16.50 -2.03
CA SER A 209 4.76 -16.39 -0.73
C SER A 209 3.29 -16.77 -0.82
N MET A 210 2.55 -16.26 -1.81
CA MET A 210 1.14 -16.60 -2.00
C MET A 210 0.95 -18.10 -2.25
N ASN A 211 1.82 -18.74 -3.06
CA ASN A 211 1.78 -20.18 -3.29
C ASN A 211 2.06 -20.98 -2.01
N HIS A 212 3.06 -20.59 -1.22
CA HIS A 212 3.40 -21.22 0.05
C HIS A 212 2.23 -21.13 1.04
N LEU A 213 1.68 -19.93 1.23
CA LEU A 213 0.56 -19.69 2.13
C LEU A 213 -0.67 -20.50 1.74
N ASN A 214 -1.06 -20.48 0.46
CA ASN A 214 -2.22 -21.23 -0.01
C ASN A 214 -2.07 -22.74 0.15
N LYS A 215 -0.85 -23.25 0.05
CA LYS A 215 -0.57 -24.66 0.22
C LYS A 215 -0.63 -25.10 1.68
N PHE A 216 -0.02 -24.35 2.57
CA PHE A 216 0.18 -24.81 3.94
C PHE A 216 -0.94 -24.39 4.89
N LEU A 217 -1.47 -23.16 4.79
CA LEU A 217 -2.57 -22.70 5.64
C LEU A 217 -3.79 -23.60 5.47
N TYR A 218 -4.16 -23.90 4.23
CA TYR A 218 -5.39 -24.62 3.91
C TYR A 218 -5.24 -26.14 3.90
N SER A 219 -4.05 -26.68 4.18
CA SER A 219 -3.83 -28.12 4.35
C SER A 219 -3.96 -28.60 5.79
N LYS A 220 -3.96 -27.67 6.75
CA LYS A 220 -3.92 -27.93 8.19
C LYS A 220 -5.25 -27.53 8.84
N LYS A 221 -5.53 -28.12 10.01
CA LYS A 221 -6.69 -27.82 10.86
C LYS A 221 -6.23 -27.42 12.26
N ASN A 222 -7.13 -26.85 13.06
CA ASN A 222 -6.84 -26.46 14.45
C ASN A 222 -5.61 -25.56 14.57
N LEU A 223 -5.47 -24.61 13.65
CA LEU A 223 -4.35 -23.68 13.64
C LEU A 223 -4.50 -22.62 14.73
N THR A 224 -3.37 -22.00 15.06
CA THR A 224 -3.30 -20.83 15.92
C THR A 224 -2.70 -19.62 15.17
N THR A 225 -2.78 -18.43 15.76
CA THR A 225 -2.10 -17.24 15.21
C THR A 225 -0.58 -17.44 15.12
N HIS A 226 0.04 -18.18 16.05
CA HIS A 226 1.46 -18.54 15.95
C HIS A 226 1.75 -19.47 14.77
N ASP A 227 0.89 -20.45 14.49
CA ASP A 227 1.06 -21.31 13.32
C ASP A 227 0.96 -20.52 12.01
N ILE A 228 0.06 -19.53 11.95
CA ILE A 228 -0.03 -18.60 10.81
C ILE A 228 1.30 -17.88 10.64
N PHE A 229 1.85 -17.26 11.69
CA PHE A 229 3.12 -16.56 11.60
C PHE A 229 4.27 -17.48 11.18
N LYS A 230 4.35 -18.69 11.71
CA LYS A 230 5.35 -19.69 11.31
C LYS A 230 5.28 -20.01 9.81
N ILE A 231 4.07 -20.15 9.27
CA ILE A 231 3.86 -20.38 7.83
C ILE A 231 4.20 -19.11 7.02
N MET A 232 3.88 -17.91 7.54
CA MET A 232 4.27 -16.64 6.91
C MET A 232 5.80 -16.49 6.82
N CYS A 233 6.56 -16.81 7.86
CA CYS A 233 8.03 -16.80 7.82
C CYS A 233 8.58 -17.68 6.71
N ARG A 234 8.11 -18.92 6.62
CA ARG A 234 8.53 -19.87 5.59
C ARG A 234 8.10 -19.44 4.18
N SER A 235 7.04 -18.65 4.08
CA SER A 235 6.63 -18.02 2.82
C SER A 235 7.60 -16.92 2.38
N PHE A 236 8.26 -16.21 3.31
CA PHE A 236 9.32 -15.24 3.03
C PHE A 236 10.61 -15.94 2.63
N ASP A 237 10.95 -17.08 3.25
CA ASP A 237 12.07 -17.92 2.81
C ASP A 237 11.85 -18.42 1.37
N SER A 238 10.63 -18.86 1.06
CA SER A 238 10.25 -19.28 -0.30
C SER A 238 10.37 -18.13 -1.31
N ALA A 239 10.03 -16.91 -0.90
CA ALA A 239 10.22 -15.70 -1.71
C ALA A 239 11.70 -15.40 -1.95
N GLN A 240 12.52 -15.43 -0.90
CA GLN A 240 13.97 -15.22 -0.99
C GLN A 240 14.59 -16.19 -1.99
N ASP A 241 14.35 -17.48 -1.81
CA ASP A 241 14.89 -18.52 -2.69
C ASP A 241 14.47 -18.32 -4.14
N PHE A 242 13.21 -17.92 -4.37
CA PHE A 242 12.71 -17.74 -5.72
C PHE A 242 13.27 -16.48 -6.40
N ILE A 243 13.46 -15.38 -5.66
CA ILE A 243 14.15 -14.18 -6.15
C ILE A 243 15.57 -14.54 -6.61
N LEU A 244 16.33 -15.27 -5.79
CA LEU A 244 17.69 -15.69 -6.09
C LEU A 244 17.75 -16.64 -7.30
N GLN A 245 16.84 -17.63 -7.35
CA GLN A 245 16.73 -18.57 -8.48
C GLN A 245 16.50 -17.84 -9.80
N ARG A 246 15.73 -16.74 -9.76
CA ARG A 246 15.40 -15.92 -10.93
C ARG A 246 16.44 -14.83 -11.21
N LYS A 247 17.50 -14.72 -10.40
CA LYS A 247 18.53 -13.66 -10.48
C LYS A 247 17.92 -12.26 -10.54
N ALA A 248 16.80 -12.09 -9.82
CA ALA A 248 16.10 -10.83 -9.74
C ALA A 248 16.90 -9.79 -8.93
N ALA A 249 16.40 -8.54 -8.87
CA ALA A 249 16.94 -7.53 -7.97
C ALA A 249 16.48 -7.80 -6.51
N VAL A 250 16.27 -6.73 -5.74
CA VAL A 250 15.75 -6.79 -4.37
C VAL A 250 14.37 -6.13 -4.28
N THR A 251 13.59 -6.47 -3.26
CA THR A 251 12.20 -5.99 -3.10
C THR A 251 11.77 -5.99 -1.63
N THR A 252 10.83 -5.14 -1.26
CA THR A 252 10.11 -5.23 0.02
C THR A 252 9.15 -6.43 0.00
N LEU A 253 8.58 -6.78 1.15
CA LEU A 253 7.45 -7.70 1.18
C LEU A 253 6.59 -7.45 2.42
N CYS A 254 5.33 -7.08 2.22
CA CYS A 254 4.35 -6.90 3.27
C CYS A 254 3.20 -7.88 3.06
N CYS A 255 2.89 -8.68 4.08
CA CYS A 255 1.90 -9.75 4.01
C CYS A 255 0.95 -9.68 5.21
N CYS A 256 -0.35 -9.71 4.93
CA CYS A 256 -1.41 -9.84 5.93
C CYS A 256 -2.19 -11.12 5.71
N VAL A 257 -2.43 -11.88 6.78
CA VAL A 257 -3.37 -12.99 6.82
C VAL A 257 -4.49 -12.63 7.80
N VAL A 258 -5.69 -12.46 7.26
CA VAL A 258 -6.90 -12.12 8.01
C VAL A 258 -7.69 -13.40 8.25
N VAL A 259 -8.04 -13.69 9.50
CA VAL A 259 -8.71 -14.94 9.91
C VAL A 259 -9.76 -14.68 10.97
N LYS A 260 -10.81 -15.52 10.96
CA LYS A 260 -11.81 -15.55 12.03
C LYS A 260 -11.26 -16.33 13.23
N LEU A 261 -11.36 -15.75 14.43
CA LEU A 261 -10.91 -16.40 15.66
C LEU A 261 -11.99 -17.35 16.20
N LYS A 262 -11.53 -18.41 16.88
CA LYS A 262 -12.39 -19.33 17.61
C LYS A 262 -12.66 -18.75 19.00
N ASP A 263 -13.48 -17.71 19.06
CA ASP A 263 -13.91 -17.09 20.32
C ASP A 263 -15.29 -17.63 20.74
N PRO A 264 -15.40 -18.38 21.85
CA PRO A 264 -16.68 -18.88 22.36
C PRO A 264 -17.62 -17.76 22.84
N SER A 265 -17.08 -16.58 23.14
CA SER A 265 -17.80 -15.45 23.75
C SER A 265 -18.24 -14.38 22.74
N GLN A 266 -17.54 -14.25 21.60
CA GLN A 266 -17.88 -13.27 20.55
C GLN A 266 -17.70 -13.86 19.15
N ASN A 267 -18.81 -14.26 18.52
CA ASN A 267 -18.85 -14.91 17.21
C ASN A 267 -18.44 -14.02 16.00
N SER A 268 -17.97 -12.79 16.25
CA SER A 268 -17.62 -11.78 15.23
C SER A 268 -16.18 -11.27 15.38
N LEU A 269 -15.33 -11.95 16.16
CA LEU A 269 -13.94 -11.55 16.36
C LEU A 269 -13.02 -12.12 15.28
N TRP A 270 -12.17 -11.26 14.74
CA TRP A 270 -11.17 -11.59 13.72
C TRP A 270 -9.79 -11.15 14.18
N ALA A 271 -8.76 -11.66 13.51
CA ALA A 271 -7.39 -11.21 13.68
C ALA A 271 -6.75 -10.94 12.32
N VAL A 272 -5.84 -9.97 12.29
CA VAL A 272 -4.88 -9.79 11.21
C VAL A 272 -3.47 -10.09 11.72
N CYS A 273 -2.86 -11.11 11.13
CA CYS A 273 -1.45 -11.45 11.30
C CYS A 273 -0.65 -10.78 10.20
N THR A 274 0.28 -9.89 10.55
CA THR A 274 1.10 -9.11 9.60
C THR A 274 2.58 -9.48 9.75
N LEU A 275 3.23 -9.76 8.63
CA LEU A 275 4.69 -9.88 8.54
C LEU A 275 5.17 -8.91 7.47
N SER A 276 6.10 -8.04 7.81
CA SER A 276 6.63 -7.03 6.90
C SER A 276 8.14 -6.91 6.97
N ILE A 277 8.76 -6.75 5.80
CA ILE A 277 10.14 -6.38 5.56
C ILE A 277 10.18 -5.23 4.54
N GLY A 278 10.95 -4.20 4.81
CA GLY A 278 10.95 -2.98 4.01
C GLY A 278 10.00 -1.92 4.53
N ASP A 279 9.58 -1.01 3.65
CA ASP A 279 8.82 0.19 3.97
C ASP A 279 7.43 0.25 3.33
N SER A 280 7.00 -0.83 2.67
CA SER A 280 5.59 -1.05 2.36
C SER A 280 4.78 -1.20 3.66
N THR A 281 3.60 -0.61 3.68
CA THR A 281 2.87 -0.30 4.92
C THR A 281 1.55 -1.05 5.00
N ALA A 282 1.07 -1.29 6.22
CA ALA A 282 -0.14 -2.06 6.48
C ALA A 282 -1.01 -1.34 7.51
N TYR A 283 -2.31 -1.28 7.26
CA TYR A 283 -3.26 -0.51 8.05
C TYR A 283 -4.58 -1.25 8.28
N VAL A 284 -5.24 -0.87 9.37
CA VAL A 284 -6.67 -1.14 9.60
C VAL A 284 -7.42 0.18 9.66
N PHE A 285 -8.47 0.34 8.87
CA PHE A 285 -9.42 1.45 8.99
C PHE A 285 -10.73 0.97 9.59
N ASN A 286 -11.21 1.72 10.58
CA ASN A 286 -12.56 1.61 11.11
C ASN A 286 -13.22 2.99 11.07
N GLY A 287 -14.39 3.10 10.45
CA GLY A 287 -15.07 4.39 10.26
C GLY A 287 -15.46 5.14 11.54
N HIS A 288 -15.44 4.50 12.71
CA HIS A 288 -15.71 5.15 14.00
C HIS A 288 -14.44 5.40 14.83
N ARG A 289 -13.40 4.57 14.67
CA ARG A 289 -12.19 4.58 15.50
C ARG A 289 -10.94 5.09 14.76
N GLY A 290 -11.01 5.24 13.45
CA GLY A 290 -9.95 5.74 12.60
C GLY A 290 -8.98 4.66 12.11
N ILE A 291 -7.73 5.07 11.88
CA ILE A 291 -6.69 4.26 11.25
C ILE A 291 -5.66 3.77 12.27
N PHE A 292 -5.28 2.50 12.14
CA PHE A 292 -4.26 1.83 12.95
C PHE A 292 -3.15 1.32 12.04
N ASP A 293 -1.89 1.65 12.37
CA ASP A 293 -0.72 1.23 11.62
C ASP A 293 -0.20 -0.13 12.13
N LEU A 294 -0.34 -1.17 11.31
CA LEU A 294 0.16 -2.51 11.58
C LEU A 294 1.68 -2.62 11.32
N SER A 295 2.24 -1.71 10.53
CA SER A 295 3.67 -1.65 10.19
C SER A 295 4.51 -0.79 11.15
N LEU A 296 3.90 -0.22 12.20
CA LEU A 296 4.55 0.72 13.11
C LEU A 296 5.84 0.16 13.73
N GLY A 297 5.86 -1.12 14.12
CA GLY A 297 7.03 -1.77 14.72
C GLY A 297 8.26 -1.86 13.80
N ALA A 298 8.10 -1.67 12.48
CA ALA A 298 9.19 -1.62 11.52
C ALA A 298 9.79 -0.21 11.36
N ARG A 299 9.18 0.83 11.95
CA ARG A 299 9.58 2.22 11.77
C ARG A 299 10.32 2.78 12.97
N ASN A 300 11.26 3.68 12.70
CA ASN A 300 11.91 4.50 13.73
C ASN A 300 11.35 5.92 13.67
N LEU A 301 10.49 6.28 14.63
CA LEU A 301 9.85 7.60 14.70
C LEU A 301 10.67 8.66 15.43
N ASN A 302 11.87 8.30 15.91
CA ASN A 302 12.78 9.24 16.57
C ASN A 302 13.70 9.95 15.57
N ASN A 303 13.86 9.38 14.37
CA ASN A 303 14.77 9.87 13.35
C ASN A 303 14.00 10.17 12.06
N ASP A 304 14.52 11.10 11.26
CA ASP A 304 14.02 11.30 9.91
C ASP A 304 14.22 10.03 9.07
N ARG A 305 13.16 9.61 8.38
CA ARG A 305 13.24 8.56 7.36
C ARG A 305 13.92 9.11 6.11
N ASP A 306 14.96 8.43 5.63
CA ASP A 306 15.40 8.57 4.24
C ASP A 306 14.44 7.77 3.35
N MET A 307 13.64 8.46 2.54
CA MET A 307 12.65 7.85 1.63
C MET A 307 13.27 7.01 0.52
N ARG A 308 14.61 7.00 0.38
CA ARG A 308 15.32 6.10 -0.55
C ARG A 308 15.78 4.81 0.13
N ASN A 309 15.75 4.78 1.46
CA ASN A 309 16.13 3.61 2.24
C ASN A 309 14.89 2.86 2.67
N VAL A 310 14.69 1.70 2.04
CA VAL A 310 13.58 0.80 2.35
C VAL A 310 13.70 0.14 3.74
N GLY A 311 14.86 0.22 4.38
CA GLY A 311 15.13 -0.31 5.72
C GLY A 311 15.44 -1.81 5.77
N GLY A 312 14.73 -2.61 4.97
CA GLY A 312 15.00 -4.03 4.78
C GLY A 312 14.47 -4.51 3.43
N ALA A 313 14.99 -5.62 2.91
CA ALA A 313 14.58 -6.15 1.61
C ALA A 313 14.91 -7.63 1.44
N LEU A 314 14.07 -8.32 0.67
CA LEU A 314 14.37 -9.64 0.12
C LEU A 314 15.22 -9.53 -1.14
N GLY A 315 15.92 -10.61 -1.48
CA GLY A 315 16.87 -10.72 -2.56
C GLY A 315 18.32 -10.71 -2.08
N GLY A 316 19.25 -10.48 -3.01
CA GLY A 316 20.68 -10.53 -2.73
C GLY A 316 21.25 -9.23 -2.16
N VAL A 317 20.77 -8.79 -0.98
CA VAL A 317 21.25 -7.54 -0.35
C VAL A 317 22.69 -7.70 0.15
N TYR A 318 22.93 -8.77 0.91
CA TYR A 318 24.26 -9.14 1.41
C TYR A 318 24.71 -10.43 0.73
N GLY A 319 25.03 -10.33 -0.57
CA GLY A 319 25.33 -11.49 -1.42
C GLY A 319 24.04 -12.25 -1.76
N ASN A 320 23.81 -13.39 -1.12
CA ASN A 320 22.58 -14.17 -1.27
C ASN A 320 21.63 -14.03 -0.06
N LYS A 321 21.97 -13.19 0.91
CA LYS A 321 21.16 -13.00 2.13
C LYS A 321 20.26 -11.76 2.01
N PRO A 322 19.02 -11.83 2.52
CA PRO A 322 18.15 -10.67 2.63
C PRO A 322 18.64 -9.72 3.73
N ASP A 323 18.13 -8.49 3.72
CA ASP A 323 18.24 -7.56 4.85
C ASP A 323 16.97 -7.58 5.69
N VAL A 324 17.04 -8.26 6.83
CA VAL A 324 15.93 -8.44 7.78
C VAL A 324 15.93 -7.43 8.92
N SER A 325 16.73 -6.36 8.82
CA SER A 325 16.95 -5.40 9.92
C SER A 325 15.65 -4.82 10.49
N ASN A 326 14.67 -4.56 9.63
CA ASN A 326 13.36 -4.04 10.03
C ASN A 326 12.22 -5.07 9.99
N LEU A 327 12.51 -6.37 9.80
CA LEU A 327 11.51 -7.43 9.83
C LEU A 327 10.67 -7.33 11.10
N THR A 328 9.35 -7.36 10.95
CA THR A 328 8.43 -7.11 12.05
C THR A 328 7.17 -7.97 11.93
N TYR A 329 6.78 -8.56 13.06
CA TYR A 329 5.53 -9.28 13.26
C TYR A 329 4.52 -8.35 13.91
N SER A 330 3.26 -8.41 13.49
CA SER A 330 2.20 -7.65 14.14
C SER A 330 0.87 -8.39 14.17
N LEU A 331 0.19 -8.34 15.30
CA LEU A 331 -1.13 -8.93 15.51
C LEU A 331 -2.10 -7.84 15.95
N MET A 332 -3.26 -7.78 15.33
CA MET A 332 -4.34 -6.91 15.77
C MET A 332 -5.67 -7.66 15.69
N TYR A 333 -6.45 -7.58 16.76
CA TYR A 333 -7.83 -8.05 16.76
C TYR A 333 -8.70 -7.04 16.03
N ILE A 334 -9.55 -7.49 15.13
CA ILE A 334 -10.42 -6.68 14.28
C ILE A 334 -11.84 -7.22 14.31
N LYS A 335 -12.80 -6.43 13.81
CA LYS A 335 -14.21 -6.84 13.69
C LYS A 335 -14.65 -6.80 12.24
N GLU A 336 -15.81 -7.41 11.99
CA GLU A 336 -16.49 -7.28 10.71
C GLU A 336 -16.69 -5.79 10.33
N ASN A 337 -16.56 -5.51 9.04
CA ASN A 337 -16.55 -4.20 8.40
C ASN A 337 -15.33 -3.32 8.70
N ASP A 338 -14.33 -3.80 9.47
CA ASP A 338 -13.01 -3.17 9.44
C ASP A 338 -12.36 -3.41 8.07
N ILE A 339 -11.54 -2.47 7.60
CA ILE A 339 -10.84 -2.59 6.32
C ILE A 339 -9.35 -2.77 6.59
N VAL A 340 -8.80 -3.91 6.17
CA VAL A 340 -7.37 -4.18 6.19
C VAL A 340 -6.79 -3.83 4.83
N PHE A 341 -5.75 -3.00 4.76
CA PHE A 341 -5.13 -2.63 3.49
C PHE A 341 -3.62 -2.49 3.59
N LEU A 342 -2.95 -2.79 2.49
CA LEU A 342 -1.51 -2.64 2.29
C LEU A 342 -1.26 -1.58 1.22
N MET A 343 -0.20 -0.80 1.33
CA MET A 343 0.21 0.13 0.29
C MET A 343 1.73 0.24 0.13
N SER A 344 2.18 0.53 -1.10
CA SER A 344 3.58 0.88 -1.38
C SER A 344 3.92 2.30 -0.90
N ASP A 345 5.19 2.66 -0.96
CA ASP A 345 5.65 4.00 -0.59
C ASP A 345 5.14 5.09 -1.54
N GLY A 346 4.85 4.76 -2.81
CA GLY A 346 4.22 5.67 -3.76
C GLY A 346 2.84 6.16 -3.34
N VAL A 347 2.14 5.42 -2.47
CA VAL A 347 0.93 5.92 -1.80
C VAL A 347 1.29 6.57 -0.46
N SER A 348 2.02 5.85 0.41
CA SER A 348 2.18 6.28 1.81
C SER A 348 3.07 7.51 1.99
N ASP A 349 4.11 7.71 1.16
CA ASP A 349 4.96 8.89 1.22
C ASP A 349 4.19 10.17 0.84
N ASN A 350 3.22 10.06 -0.07
CA ASN A 350 2.36 11.17 -0.49
C ASN A 350 1.40 11.65 0.61
N LEU A 351 1.27 10.90 1.70
CA LEU A 351 0.52 11.31 2.90
C LEU A 351 1.39 12.03 3.93
N ASP A 352 2.73 12.06 3.74
CA ASP A 352 3.63 12.81 4.59
C ASP A 352 3.44 14.33 4.37
N PRO A 353 3.31 15.14 5.43
CA PRO A 353 3.06 16.57 5.29
C PRO A 353 4.22 17.33 4.62
N ILE A 354 5.42 16.76 4.59
CA ILE A 354 6.56 17.37 3.88
C ILE A 354 6.51 17.08 2.39
N VAL A 355 6.15 15.85 2.02
CA VAL A 355 6.00 15.45 0.60
C VAL A 355 4.83 16.19 -0.04
N SER A 356 3.73 16.36 0.70
CA SER A 356 2.58 17.16 0.28
C SER A 356 2.79 18.68 0.38
N GLN A 357 3.96 19.13 0.88
CA GLN A 357 4.34 20.53 1.10
C GLN A 357 3.34 21.33 1.95
N THR A 358 2.85 20.70 3.02
CA THR A 358 2.02 21.32 4.05
C THR A 358 2.78 21.58 5.35
N ALA A 359 4.00 21.05 5.48
CA ALA A 359 4.93 21.27 6.59
C ALA A 359 6.40 21.25 6.11
N ARG A 360 7.32 21.62 7.00
CA ARG A 360 8.78 21.50 6.82
C ARG A 360 9.42 20.68 7.94
N LYS A 361 10.63 20.16 7.70
CA LYS A 361 11.38 19.35 8.68
C LYS A 361 11.78 20.19 9.90
N GLN A 362 11.79 19.58 11.08
CA GLN A 362 12.35 20.17 12.29
C GLN A 362 13.89 20.07 12.28
N GLY A 363 14.59 21.21 12.17
CA GLY A 363 16.07 21.31 12.11
C GLY A 363 16.69 20.73 10.81
N ASN A 364 17.84 21.15 10.29
CA ASN A 364 18.87 22.11 10.69
C ASN A 364 19.15 23.01 9.45
N ARG A 365 19.34 24.33 9.62
CA ARG A 365 19.55 25.35 8.55
C ARG A 365 20.86 25.21 7.74
N ASN A 366 21.38 23.99 7.57
CA ASN A 366 22.72 23.70 7.05
C ASN A 366 22.72 22.57 6.01
N SER A 367 21.72 22.49 5.14
CA SER A 367 21.79 21.60 3.97
C SER A 367 21.72 22.45 2.71
N MET A 368 22.52 22.13 1.69
CA MET A 368 22.60 22.82 0.39
C MET A 368 21.27 22.95 -0.39
N MET A 369 20.12 22.63 0.21
CA MET A 369 18.77 22.93 -0.28
C MET A 369 18.22 24.30 0.17
N ASP A 370 19.01 25.13 0.89
CA ASP A 370 18.60 26.46 1.39
C ASP A 370 18.21 27.48 0.29
N ASN A 371 18.43 27.20 -0.99
CA ASN A 371 18.04 28.09 -2.10
C ASN A 371 16.58 27.94 -2.57
N VAL A 372 15.77 27.09 -1.92
CA VAL A 372 14.32 26.93 -2.22
C VAL A 372 13.44 27.78 -1.26
N GLU A 373 14.04 28.46 -0.29
CA GLU A 373 13.39 28.85 0.98
C GLU A 373 12.46 30.06 1.03
N LYS A 374 12.12 30.75 -0.07
CA LYS A 374 11.22 31.92 0.08
C LYS A 374 9.73 31.57 0.30
N ASN A 375 9.28 30.39 -0.11
CA ASN A 375 7.86 29.98 0.04
C ASN A 375 7.61 28.98 1.20
N LEU A 376 8.66 28.39 1.78
CA LEU A 376 8.55 27.36 2.82
C LEU A 376 8.70 27.91 4.25
N ALA A 377 9.22 29.13 4.42
CA ALA A 377 9.47 29.73 5.74
C ALA A 377 8.20 29.86 6.61
N ASP A 378 7.03 29.95 5.98
CA ASP A 378 5.73 30.08 6.64
C ASP A 378 5.06 28.76 6.99
N LEU A 379 5.64 27.61 6.59
CA LEU A 379 5.08 26.30 6.89
C LEU A 379 5.44 25.84 8.32
N PRO A 380 4.56 25.09 8.99
CA PRO A 380 4.83 24.53 10.30
C PRO A 380 6.03 23.56 10.25
N GLU A 381 6.93 23.66 11.22
CA GLU A 381 7.95 22.63 11.45
C GLU A 381 7.31 21.40 12.08
N MET A 382 7.73 20.22 11.67
CA MET A 382 7.29 18.96 12.27
C MET A 382 8.47 18.00 12.48
N SER A 383 8.50 17.41 13.67
CA SER A 383 9.34 16.26 14.00
C SER A 383 8.92 15.00 13.20
N PRO A 384 9.77 13.97 13.11
CA PRO A 384 9.40 12.70 12.47
C PRO A 384 8.12 12.08 13.03
N TYR A 385 7.93 12.13 14.35
CA TYR A 385 6.71 11.64 14.99
C TYR A 385 5.47 12.47 14.62
N GLU A 386 5.58 13.81 14.59
CA GLU A 386 4.45 14.69 14.21
C GLU A 386 4.05 14.49 12.75
N ARG A 387 5.03 14.32 11.85
CA ARG A 387 4.78 14.00 10.43
C ARG A 387 3.99 12.71 10.29
N TYR A 388 4.42 11.66 11.00
CA TYR A 388 3.73 10.37 11.05
C TYR A 388 2.29 10.51 11.56
N ALA A 389 2.09 11.21 12.69
CA ALA A 389 0.77 11.42 13.27
C ALA A 389 -0.15 12.24 12.35
N CYS A 390 0.40 13.25 11.67
CA CYS A 390 -0.31 14.07 10.71
C CYS A 390 -0.71 13.26 9.46
N GLY A 391 0.19 12.43 8.92
CA GLY A 391 -0.11 11.58 7.78
C GLY A 391 -1.22 10.57 8.08
N LEU A 392 -1.24 9.96 9.27
CA LEU A 392 -2.35 9.10 9.71
C LEU A 392 -3.67 9.86 9.82
N ALA A 393 -3.65 11.07 10.39
CA ALA A 393 -4.84 11.90 10.53
C ALA A 393 -5.40 12.31 9.15
N HIS A 394 -4.52 12.68 8.23
CA HIS A 394 -4.86 13.04 6.85
C HIS A 394 -5.44 11.87 6.07
N MET A 395 -4.82 10.68 6.17
CA MET A 395 -5.36 9.44 5.58
C MET A 395 -6.77 9.15 6.11
N ASN A 396 -6.98 9.29 7.41
CA ASN A 396 -8.29 9.09 8.03
C ASN A 396 -9.34 10.11 7.54
N GLU A 397 -8.95 11.38 7.40
CA GLU A 397 -9.82 12.41 6.85
C GLU A 397 -10.19 12.12 5.39
N ILE A 398 -9.24 11.69 4.57
CA ILE A 398 -9.47 11.32 3.16
C ILE A 398 -10.51 10.21 3.05
N LEU A 399 -10.44 9.18 3.91
CA LEU A 399 -11.41 8.10 3.88
C LEU A 399 -12.78 8.55 4.41
N LEU A 400 -12.82 9.26 5.54
CA LEU A 400 -14.08 9.69 6.16
C LEU A 400 -14.87 10.68 5.31
N ARG A 401 -14.21 11.64 4.62
CA ARG A 401 -14.90 12.63 3.78
C ARG A 401 -15.55 12.03 2.53
N ASN A 402 -15.07 10.86 2.10
CA ASN A 402 -15.56 10.15 0.92
C ASN A 402 -16.51 9.00 1.29
N LYS A 403 -16.80 8.82 2.59
CA LYS A 403 -17.75 7.84 3.10
C LYS A 403 -19.16 8.41 3.07
N THR A 404 -20.11 7.69 2.47
CA THR A 404 -21.54 8.03 2.57
C THR A 404 -22.00 7.94 4.03
N PRO A 405 -22.82 8.89 4.53
CA PRO A 405 -23.41 8.78 5.85
C PRO A 405 -24.13 7.43 6.03
N ASN A 406 -23.79 6.70 7.11
CA ASN A 406 -24.35 5.39 7.49
C ASN A 406 -23.94 4.16 6.65
N GLU A 407 -23.05 4.28 5.66
CA GLU A 407 -22.55 3.13 4.89
C GLU A 407 -21.06 2.91 5.14
N ASN A 408 -20.60 1.67 5.29
CA ASN A 408 -19.17 1.39 5.40
C ASN A 408 -18.51 1.44 4.02
N LEU A 409 -17.26 1.90 3.97
CA LEU A 409 -16.47 1.81 2.76
C LEU A 409 -16.16 0.34 2.46
N SER A 410 -16.22 -0.01 1.18
CA SER A 410 -15.69 -1.26 0.67
C SER A 410 -14.18 -1.19 0.47
N ALA A 411 -13.56 -2.35 0.25
CA ALA A 411 -12.16 -2.44 -0.12
C ALA A 411 -11.88 -1.71 -1.45
N GLN A 412 -12.77 -1.86 -2.43
CA GLN A 412 -12.67 -1.21 -3.73
C GLN A 412 -12.70 0.32 -3.63
N GLU A 413 -13.64 0.87 -2.85
CA GLU A 413 -13.73 2.32 -2.62
C GLU A 413 -12.50 2.83 -1.89
N THR A 414 -12.04 2.12 -0.87
CA THR A 414 -10.81 2.48 -0.12
C THR A 414 -9.61 2.58 -1.05
N CYS A 415 -9.43 1.59 -1.92
CA CYS A 415 -8.39 1.60 -2.95
C CYS A 415 -8.53 2.78 -3.91
N ALA A 416 -9.73 3.01 -4.45
CA ALA A 416 -9.98 4.07 -5.41
C ALA A 416 -9.75 5.47 -4.82
N ILE A 417 -10.24 5.72 -3.60
CA ILE A 417 -10.12 7.01 -2.91
C ILE A 417 -8.65 7.37 -2.66
N LEU A 418 -7.84 6.41 -2.18
CA LEU A 418 -6.44 6.67 -1.85
C LEU A 418 -5.57 6.84 -3.10
N ILE A 419 -5.81 6.05 -4.15
CA ILE A 419 -5.12 6.24 -5.44
C ILE A 419 -5.49 7.57 -6.09
N ASP A 420 -6.78 7.89 -6.14
CA ASP A 420 -7.25 9.17 -6.68
C ASP A 420 -6.62 10.36 -5.96
N HIS A 421 -6.48 10.27 -4.62
CA HIS A 421 -5.80 11.30 -3.85
C HIS A 421 -4.36 11.52 -4.29
N VAL A 422 -3.55 10.46 -4.37
CA VAL A 422 -2.12 10.60 -4.70
C VAL A 422 -1.89 10.96 -6.16
N VAL A 423 -2.76 10.48 -7.07
CA VAL A 423 -2.76 10.88 -8.49
C VAL A 423 -3.05 12.38 -8.62
N LYS A 424 -4.08 12.90 -7.93
CA LYS A 424 -4.40 14.34 -7.94
C LYS A 424 -3.30 15.19 -7.31
N LEU A 425 -2.70 14.73 -6.21
CA LEU A 425 -1.62 15.44 -5.52
C LEU A 425 -0.39 15.65 -6.43
N THR A 426 -0.10 14.68 -7.29
CA THR A 426 1.09 14.65 -8.16
C THR A 426 0.83 15.16 -9.58
N ALA A 427 -0.41 15.56 -9.91
CA ALA A 427 -0.82 15.95 -11.27
C ALA A 427 -0.01 17.12 -11.83
N GLU A 428 0.09 18.23 -11.09
CA GLU A 428 0.84 19.42 -11.53
C GLU A 428 2.32 19.09 -11.78
N LYS A 429 2.90 18.20 -10.98
CA LYS A 429 4.28 17.76 -11.13
C LYS A 429 4.49 16.94 -12.39
N ARG A 430 3.58 16.00 -12.69
CA ARG A 430 3.60 15.26 -13.96
C ARG A 430 3.44 16.21 -15.14
N ASP A 431 2.41 17.07 -15.15
CA ASP A 431 2.13 17.99 -16.24
C ASP A 431 3.35 18.87 -16.60
N LEU A 432 4.07 19.35 -15.59
CA LEU A 432 5.31 20.11 -15.78
C LEU A 432 6.37 19.26 -16.48
N LEU A 433 6.60 18.04 -16.02
CA LEU A 433 7.63 17.14 -16.55
C LEU A 433 7.29 16.66 -17.96
N GLU A 434 6.03 16.31 -18.23
CA GLU A 434 5.56 15.85 -19.55
C GLU A 434 5.77 16.94 -20.62
N LYS A 435 5.35 18.18 -20.33
CA LYS A 435 5.57 19.34 -21.21
C LYS A 435 7.06 19.64 -21.38
N GLY A 436 7.82 19.62 -20.29
CA GLY A 436 9.25 19.87 -20.33
C GLY A 436 10.02 18.80 -21.13
N LEU A 437 9.63 17.52 -21.05
CA LEU A 437 10.23 16.46 -21.87
C LEU A 437 9.97 16.67 -23.36
N LEU A 438 8.76 17.12 -23.72
CA LEU A 438 8.41 17.47 -25.09
C LEU A 438 9.26 18.64 -25.60
N GLU A 439 9.40 19.72 -24.82
CA GLU A 439 10.26 20.86 -25.18
C GLU A 439 11.74 20.43 -25.30
N ALA A 440 12.23 19.64 -24.36
CA ALA A 440 13.61 19.13 -24.39
C ALA A 440 13.90 18.25 -25.61
N SER A 441 12.89 17.62 -26.21
CA SER A 441 13.03 16.83 -27.43
C SER A 441 13.34 17.69 -28.66
N GLN A 442 12.97 18.97 -28.64
CA GLN A 442 13.15 19.93 -29.73
C GLN A 442 14.49 20.68 -29.64
N ILE A 443 15.23 20.52 -28.54
CA ILE A 443 16.55 21.13 -28.35
C ILE A 443 17.63 20.20 -28.95
N GLU A 444 18.25 20.63 -30.04
CA GLU A 444 19.33 19.89 -30.72
C GLU A 444 20.65 19.95 -29.95
N ASP A 445 20.95 21.09 -29.35
CA ASP A 445 22.18 21.31 -28.58
C ASP A 445 22.16 20.53 -27.27
N SER A 446 23.09 19.58 -27.14
CA SER A 446 23.16 18.66 -25.99
C SER A 446 23.40 19.35 -24.66
N GLU A 447 24.19 20.43 -24.64
CA GLU A 447 24.51 21.16 -23.41
C GLU A 447 23.31 21.99 -22.95
N LYS A 448 22.65 22.68 -23.88
CA LYS A 448 21.41 23.41 -23.61
C LYS A 448 20.31 22.47 -23.14
N LYS A 449 20.18 21.30 -23.76
CA LYS A 449 19.21 20.27 -23.37
C LYS A 449 19.46 19.76 -21.95
N ALA A 450 20.71 19.43 -21.61
CA ALA A 450 21.07 19.00 -20.26
C ALA A 450 20.77 20.08 -19.20
N LYS A 451 21.11 21.35 -19.51
CA LYS A 451 20.82 22.49 -18.63
C LYS A 451 19.31 22.70 -18.45
N PHE A 452 18.53 22.60 -19.52
CA PHE A 452 17.07 22.69 -19.46
C PHE A 452 16.47 21.57 -18.61
N GLN A 453 16.91 20.32 -18.81
CA GLN A 453 16.43 19.18 -18.01
C GLN A 453 16.81 19.31 -16.52
N ALA A 454 17.99 19.87 -16.21
CA ALA A 454 18.38 20.15 -14.83
C ALA A 454 17.48 21.22 -14.19
N ASP A 455 17.17 22.31 -14.90
CA ASP A 455 16.24 23.35 -14.43
C ASP A 455 14.81 22.79 -14.24
N LEU A 456 14.35 21.94 -15.17
CA LEU A 456 13.06 21.27 -15.07
C LEU A 456 12.96 20.40 -13.81
N ARG A 457 14.02 19.64 -13.49
CA ARG A 457 14.10 18.86 -12.24
C ARG A 457 14.07 19.77 -11.01
N GLN A 458 14.76 20.92 -11.03
CA GLN A 458 14.71 21.87 -9.91
C GLN A 458 13.32 22.49 -9.72
N LYS A 459 12.61 22.76 -10.82
CA LYS A 459 11.21 23.24 -10.77
C LYS A 459 10.28 22.15 -10.23
N SER A 460 10.44 20.90 -10.63
CA SER A 460 9.57 19.81 -10.15
C SER A 460 9.73 19.52 -8.66
N LEU A 461 10.92 19.75 -8.07
CA LEU A 461 11.13 19.65 -6.62
C LEU A 461 10.27 20.65 -5.82
N LYS A 462 9.86 21.77 -6.44
CA LYS A 462 8.98 22.78 -5.82
C LYS A 462 7.51 22.42 -5.90
N LEU A 463 7.13 21.36 -6.60
CA LEU A 463 5.74 20.90 -6.70
C LEU A 463 5.45 19.77 -5.70
N ARG A 464 4.17 19.61 -5.37
CA ARG A 464 3.70 18.65 -4.36
C ARG A 464 3.81 17.20 -4.84
N GLY A 465 3.95 16.31 -3.87
CA GLY A 465 3.89 14.87 -4.06
C GLY A 465 5.22 14.23 -4.52
N LYS A 466 5.35 12.93 -4.29
CA LYS A 466 6.44 12.08 -4.78
C LYS A 466 5.91 11.29 -5.98
N LEU A 467 6.70 11.26 -7.06
CA LEU A 467 6.41 10.39 -8.20
C LEU A 467 7.05 9.03 -7.94
N ASP A 468 6.24 7.98 -8.01
CA ASP A 468 6.64 6.61 -7.77
C ASP A 468 5.63 5.63 -8.39
N HIS A 469 5.88 4.33 -8.27
CA HIS A 469 4.82 3.35 -8.45
C HIS A 469 3.93 3.31 -7.21
N ALA A 470 2.61 3.37 -7.43
CA ALA A 470 1.63 3.45 -6.36
C ALA A 470 0.70 2.26 -6.41
N SER A 471 0.74 1.44 -5.36
CA SER A 471 -0.04 0.22 -5.24
C SER A 471 -0.79 0.16 -3.92
N ILE A 472 -2.02 -0.35 -3.96
CA ILE A 472 -2.84 -0.60 -2.79
C ILE A 472 -3.65 -1.88 -2.98
N VAL A 473 -3.76 -2.68 -1.92
CA VAL A 473 -4.64 -3.85 -1.87
C VAL A 473 -5.38 -3.87 -0.54
N ALA A 474 -6.68 -4.14 -0.57
CA ALA A 474 -7.57 -4.00 0.57
C ALA A 474 -8.56 -5.17 0.68
N TYR A 475 -8.99 -5.43 1.91
CA TYR A 475 -10.02 -6.39 2.26
C TYR A 475 -10.96 -5.81 3.32
N GLU A 476 -12.26 -5.86 3.05
CA GLU A 476 -13.31 -5.54 4.03
C GLU A 476 -13.69 -6.82 4.78
N VAL A 477 -13.38 -6.85 6.07
CA VAL A 477 -13.52 -8.03 6.93
C VAL A 477 -14.99 -8.45 7.00
N SER A 478 -15.30 -9.64 6.49
CA SER A 478 -16.66 -10.19 6.55
C SER A 478 -16.66 -11.68 6.23
N LEU A 479 -17.70 -12.39 6.67
CA LEU A 479 -18.02 -13.67 6.07
C LEU A 479 -18.57 -13.43 4.66
N LEU A 480 -17.97 -14.06 3.65
CA LEU A 480 -18.38 -13.94 2.25
C LEU A 480 -19.24 -15.13 1.78
#